data_AF-A0A376L5X8-F1
#
_entry.id   AF-A0A376L5X8-F1
#
_cell.length_a   1.000
_cell.length_b   1.000
_cell.length_c   1.000
_cell.angle_alpha   90.00
_cell.angle_beta   90.00
_cell.angle_gamma   90.00
#
_symmetry.space_group_name_H-M   'P 1'
#
loop_
_entity.id
_entity.type
_entity.pdbx_description
1 polymer ?
#
loop_
_entity_poly.entity_id
_entity_poly.type
_entity_poly.pdbx_seq_one_letter_code
_entity_poly.pdbx_strand_id
1 'polypeptide(L)'
;MKGEQFDRLSLLNDILPVYQQVLAELAKRGIEWVQIDEPALVLELPQAWLDAYKPAYDALQGQVKLLLTTYFEGVTPNLDTITALPVQGLHVDLVHGKDDVAELHKRLPSDWLLSAGLINGRNVWRADLTEKYAQIKDIVGKRDLWVASSCSLLHSPIDLSVETRLDAEVKSWFAFALQKCHELALLRDALNSGDTAALAEWSAPIQARRHSTRVHNPAVEKRLAAITAQDSQRANVYEVRAEAQRARFKLPAWPTTTIGSFPQTTEIRTLRLDFKKGNLRRQ
;
A
#
# COMPACT_ATOMS: atom_id res chain seq x y z
N MET A 1 22.42 1.79 -20.63
CA MET A 1 21.82 2.46 -21.81
C MET A 1 20.37 2.72 -21.51
N LYS A 2 19.92 3.98 -21.48
CA LYS A 2 18.49 4.25 -21.67
C LYS A 2 18.28 4.06 -23.17
N GLY A 3 17.41 3.12 -23.56
CA GLY A 3 17.08 2.89 -24.96
C GLY A 3 16.46 4.14 -25.60
N GLU A 4 16.28 4.11 -26.92
CA GLU A 4 15.56 5.17 -27.64
C GLU A 4 14.17 5.39 -27.02
N GLN A 5 13.72 6.64 -27.04
CA GLN A 5 12.41 7.00 -26.51
C GLN A 5 11.35 6.50 -27.50
N PHE A 6 10.51 5.56 -27.06
CA PHE A 6 9.41 5.03 -27.87
C PHE A 6 8.10 5.05 -27.05
N ASP A 7 6.98 5.07 -27.76
CA ASP A 7 5.66 4.98 -27.14
C ASP A 7 5.39 3.54 -26.68
N ARG A 8 5.32 3.34 -25.36
CA ARG A 8 5.06 2.01 -24.78
C ARG A 8 3.68 1.48 -25.15
N LEU A 9 2.70 2.36 -25.37
CA LEU A 9 1.35 1.94 -25.70
C LEU A 9 1.28 1.26 -27.07
N SER A 10 2.19 1.63 -27.99
CA SER A 10 2.30 1.00 -29.31
C SER A 10 2.57 -0.51 -29.25
N LEU A 11 3.12 -1.03 -28.14
CA LEU A 11 3.41 -2.46 -27.95
C LEU A 11 2.19 -3.28 -27.50
N LEU A 12 1.06 -2.65 -27.20
CA LEU A 12 -0.10 -3.32 -26.62
C LEU A 12 -0.61 -4.48 -27.51
N ASN A 13 -0.73 -4.23 -28.81
CA ASN A 13 -1.23 -5.25 -29.74
C ASN A 13 -0.30 -6.46 -29.85
N ASP A 14 1.00 -6.26 -29.67
CA ASP A 14 2.01 -7.33 -29.76
C ASP A 14 2.07 -8.17 -28.49
N ILE A 15 1.77 -7.57 -27.32
CA ILE A 15 1.83 -8.28 -26.04
C ILE A 15 0.53 -9.02 -25.70
N LEU A 16 -0.63 -8.58 -26.20
CA LEU A 16 -1.92 -9.21 -25.92
C LEU A 16 -1.98 -10.71 -26.28
N PRO A 17 -1.46 -11.18 -27.44
CA PRO A 17 -1.43 -12.61 -27.75
C PRO A 17 -0.65 -13.45 -26.72
N VAL A 18 0.37 -12.87 -26.10
CA VAL A 18 1.15 -13.55 -25.05
C VAL A 18 0.30 -13.72 -23.79
N TYR A 19 -0.43 -12.66 -23.37
CA TYR A 19 -1.35 -12.77 -22.25
C TYR A 19 -2.49 -13.76 -22.51
N GLN A 20 -3.05 -13.78 -23.71
CA GLN A 20 -4.07 -14.77 -24.09
C GLN A 20 -3.55 -16.20 -23.94
N GLN A 21 -2.31 -16.47 -24.37
CA GLN A 21 -1.69 -17.79 -24.19
C GLN A 21 -1.55 -18.16 -22.71
N VAL A 22 -1.11 -17.22 -21.86
CA VAL A 22 -1.01 -17.44 -20.41
C VAL A 22 -2.38 -17.76 -19.80
N LEU A 23 -3.41 -17.00 -20.13
CA LEU A 23 -4.77 -17.23 -19.61
C LEU A 23 -5.34 -18.56 -20.09
N ALA A 24 -5.13 -18.94 -21.35
CA ALA A 24 -5.54 -20.24 -21.87
C ALA A 24 -4.81 -21.40 -21.16
N GLU A 25 -3.53 -21.24 -20.86
CA GLU A 25 -2.76 -22.22 -20.10
C GLU A 25 -3.24 -22.36 -18.65
N LEU A 26 -3.64 -21.27 -18.00
CA LEU A 26 -4.27 -21.30 -16.68
C LEU A 26 -5.64 -22.00 -16.73
N ALA A 27 -6.45 -21.70 -17.75
CA ALA A 27 -7.75 -22.35 -17.97
C ALA A 27 -7.60 -23.87 -18.15
N LYS A 28 -6.63 -24.35 -18.94
CA LYS A 28 -6.33 -25.78 -19.12
C LYS A 28 -5.97 -26.49 -17.81
N ARG A 29 -5.48 -25.76 -16.81
CA ARG A 29 -5.16 -26.27 -15.48
C ARG A 29 -6.34 -26.20 -14.50
N GLY A 30 -7.51 -25.78 -14.96
CA GLY A 30 -8.73 -25.65 -14.15
C GLY A 30 -8.74 -24.42 -13.25
N ILE A 31 -7.90 -23.41 -13.51
CA ILE A 31 -7.93 -22.15 -12.76
C ILE A 31 -9.16 -21.36 -13.21
N GLU A 32 -10.07 -21.08 -12.27
CA GLU A 32 -11.29 -20.33 -12.54
C GLU A 32 -11.06 -18.82 -12.52
N TRP A 33 -10.30 -18.31 -11.56
CA TRP A 33 -10.07 -16.88 -11.34
C TRP A 33 -8.60 -16.52 -11.52
N VAL A 34 -8.36 -15.43 -12.23
CA VAL A 34 -7.04 -14.80 -12.36
C VAL A 34 -7.13 -13.35 -11.91
N GLN A 35 -6.28 -13.00 -10.95
CA GLN A 35 -6.05 -11.63 -10.56
C GLN A 35 -5.15 -10.95 -11.60
N ILE A 36 -5.62 -9.86 -12.20
CA ILE A 36 -4.81 -9.02 -13.09
C ILE A 36 -4.69 -7.65 -12.47
N ASP A 37 -3.46 -7.31 -12.09
CA ASP A 37 -3.13 -6.05 -11.43
C ASP A 37 -3.07 -4.91 -12.45
N GLU A 38 -3.97 -3.94 -12.30
CA GLU A 38 -4.02 -2.69 -13.05
C GLU A 38 -3.95 -1.46 -12.11
N PRO A 39 -2.89 -1.34 -11.29
CA PRO A 39 -2.78 -0.24 -10.32
C PRO A 39 -2.65 1.13 -10.99
N ALA A 40 -2.36 1.20 -12.29
CA ALA A 40 -2.36 2.48 -13.02
C ALA A 40 -3.74 3.15 -13.04
N LEU A 41 -4.83 2.38 -12.90
CA LEU A 41 -6.22 2.89 -12.88
C LEU A 41 -6.54 3.75 -11.66
N VAL A 42 -5.65 3.87 -10.67
CA VAL A 42 -5.82 4.80 -9.55
C VAL A 42 -5.11 6.15 -9.78
N LEU A 43 -4.45 6.31 -10.94
CA LEU A 43 -3.75 7.53 -11.33
C LEU A 43 -4.61 8.39 -12.27
N GLU A 44 -4.18 9.64 -12.45
CA GLU A 44 -4.63 10.48 -13.56
C GLU A 44 -3.92 10.01 -14.85
N LEU A 45 -4.65 9.31 -15.71
CA LEU A 45 -4.11 8.75 -16.95
C LEU A 45 -4.46 9.64 -18.16
N PRO A 46 -3.54 9.80 -19.13
CA PRO A 46 -3.89 10.39 -20.42
C PRO A 46 -4.98 9.58 -21.13
N GLN A 47 -5.86 10.24 -21.88
CA GLN A 47 -7.02 9.60 -22.53
C GLN A 47 -6.64 8.38 -23.38
N ALA A 48 -5.54 8.45 -24.14
CA ALA A 48 -5.07 7.33 -24.96
C ALA A 48 -4.81 6.04 -24.15
N TRP A 49 -4.37 6.17 -22.89
CA TRP A 49 -4.19 5.01 -22.00
C TRP A 49 -5.52 4.47 -21.48
N LEU A 50 -6.47 5.34 -21.15
CA LEU A 50 -7.83 4.93 -20.75
C LEU A 50 -8.53 4.19 -21.89
N ASP A 51 -8.45 4.73 -23.11
CA ASP A 51 -9.06 4.16 -24.32
C ASP A 51 -8.49 2.78 -24.67
N ALA A 52 -7.28 2.46 -24.20
CA ALA A 52 -6.60 1.20 -24.48
C ALA A 52 -7.09 0.03 -23.60
N TYR A 53 -7.70 0.31 -22.45
CA TYR A 53 -8.19 -0.73 -21.54
C TYR A 53 -9.28 -1.59 -22.19
N LYS A 54 -10.27 -0.95 -22.82
CA LYS A 54 -11.39 -1.67 -23.43
C LYS A 54 -10.95 -2.71 -24.48
N PRO A 55 -10.17 -2.35 -25.53
CA PRO A 55 -9.71 -3.33 -26.51
C PRO A 55 -8.77 -4.38 -25.92
N ALA A 56 -7.95 -4.01 -24.92
CA ALA A 56 -7.10 -4.97 -24.22
C ALA A 56 -7.95 -6.06 -23.52
N TYR A 57 -8.91 -5.66 -22.70
CA TYR A 57 -9.75 -6.61 -21.97
C TYR A 57 -10.77 -7.34 -22.87
N ASP A 58 -11.20 -6.72 -23.97
CA ASP A 58 -11.96 -7.41 -25.01
C ASP A 58 -11.17 -8.58 -25.61
N ALA A 59 -9.86 -8.44 -25.78
CA ALA A 59 -9.00 -9.52 -26.25
C ALA A 59 -8.72 -10.59 -25.17
N LEU A 60 -8.73 -10.22 -23.89
CA LEU A 60 -8.37 -11.13 -22.79
C LEU A 60 -9.54 -11.91 -22.19
N GLN A 61 -10.79 -11.49 -22.41
CA GLN A 61 -11.97 -12.13 -21.83
C GLN A 61 -12.20 -13.58 -22.33
N GLY A 62 -12.95 -14.37 -21.55
CA GLY A 62 -13.58 -15.62 -22.00
C GLY A 62 -12.87 -16.93 -21.66
N GLN A 63 -11.58 -16.92 -21.31
CA GLN A 63 -10.84 -18.14 -20.93
C GLN A 63 -10.98 -18.48 -19.44
N VAL A 64 -10.92 -17.46 -18.59
CA VAL A 64 -10.98 -17.52 -17.13
C VAL A 64 -11.71 -16.27 -16.64
N LYS A 65 -12.20 -16.28 -15.40
CA LYS A 65 -12.74 -15.09 -14.75
C LYS A 65 -11.59 -14.15 -14.36
N LEU A 66 -11.71 -12.89 -14.73
CA LEU A 66 -10.74 -11.85 -14.44
C LEU A 66 -11.21 -11.02 -13.26
N LEU A 67 -10.37 -10.97 -12.22
CA LEU A 67 -10.47 -10.00 -11.14
C LEU A 67 -9.54 -8.83 -11.47
N LEU A 68 -10.11 -7.71 -11.91
CA LEU A 68 -9.37 -6.48 -12.13
C LEU A 68 -8.93 -5.92 -10.77
N THR A 69 -7.64 -5.76 -10.55
CA THR A 69 -7.13 -5.40 -9.22
C THR A 69 -6.41 -4.08 -9.21
N THR A 70 -6.91 -3.17 -8.38
CA THR A 70 -6.33 -1.84 -8.16
C THR A 70 -5.93 -1.70 -6.69
N TYR A 71 -4.91 -0.90 -6.41
CA TYR A 71 -4.48 -0.67 -5.04
C TYR A 71 -3.69 0.64 -4.90
N PHE A 72 -3.44 1.03 -3.65
CA PHE A 72 -2.70 2.21 -3.21
C PHE A 72 -3.46 3.53 -3.17
N GLU A 73 -4.60 3.64 -3.85
CA GLU A 73 -5.52 4.78 -3.88
C GLU A 73 -6.91 4.31 -4.37
N GLY A 74 -7.91 5.18 -4.36
CA GLY A 74 -9.27 4.88 -4.82
C GLY A 74 -9.44 4.88 -6.35
N VAL A 75 -10.48 4.20 -6.82
CA VAL A 75 -10.79 4.03 -8.26
C VAL A 75 -11.87 4.96 -8.79
N THR A 76 -12.58 5.69 -7.91
CA THR A 76 -13.74 6.53 -8.28
C THR A 76 -13.51 7.40 -9.53
N PRO A 77 -12.36 8.08 -9.72
CA PRO A 77 -12.13 8.92 -10.90
C PRO A 77 -12.19 8.17 -12.24
N ASN A 78 -11.80 6.89 -12.26
CA ASN A 78 -11.75 6.06 -13.48
C ASN A 78 -12.83 4.98 -13.49
N LEU A 79 -13.84 5.06 -12.60
CA LEU A 79 -14.84 4.01 -12.43
C LEU A 79 -15.66 3.76 -13.70
N ASP A 80 -15.94 4.79 -14.50
CA ASP A 80 -16.66 4.64 -15.79
C ASP A 80 -15.85 3.85 -16.83
N THR A 81 -14.52 3.98 -16.81
CA THR A 81 -13.65 3.15 -17.66
C THR A 81 -13.68 1.71 -17.18
N ILE A 82 -13.58 1.51 -15.86
CA ILE A 82 -13.56 0.19 -15.23
C ILE A 82 -14.85 -0.58 -15.50
N THR A 83 -16.02 0.02 -15.26
CA THR A 83 -17.31 -0.67 -15.40
C THR A 83 -17.66 -1.04 -16.85
N ALA A 84 -16.96 -0.47 -17.84
CA ALA A 84 -17.10 -0.82 -19.24
C ALA A 84 -16.27 -2.06 -19.67
N LEU A 85 -15.38 -2.57 -18.80
CA LEU A 85 -14.49 -3.69 -19.13
C LEU A 85 -15.20 -5.05 -18.99
N PRO A 86 -14.92 -6.03 -19.86
CA PRO A 86 -15.49 -7.37 -19.79
C PRO A 86 -14.81 -8.27 -18.73
N VAL A 87 -14.71 -7.78 -17.49
CA VAL A 87 -14.18 -8.51 -16.33
C VAL A 87 -15.32 -9.03 -15.44
N GLN A 88 -14.99 -9.86 -14.44
CA GLN A 88 -15.98 -10.52 -13.58
C GLN A 88 -15.91 -10.04 -12.14
N GLY A 89 -14.95 -9.20 -11.81
CA GLY A 89 -14.89 -8.56 -10.51
C GLY A 89 -13.85 -7.44 -10.46
N LEU A 90 -13.93 -6.68 -9.38
CA LEU A 90 -13.03 -5.58 -9.07
C LEU A 90 -12.48 -5.75 -7.65
N HIS A 91 -11.17 -5.62 -7.49
CA HIS A 91 -10.53 -5.38 -6.21
C HIS A 91 -10.24 -3.89 -6.01
N VAL A 92 -10.61 -3.38 -4.84
CA VAL A 92 -10.43 -1.97 -4.43
C VAL A 92 -9.70 -1.87 -3.09
N ASP A 93 -8.79 -0.91 -2.97
CA ASP A 93 -8.12 -0.58 -1.71
C ASP A 93 -9.02 0.31 -0.85
N LEU A 94 -9.65 -0.26 0.16
CA LEU A 94 -10.51 0.43 1.14
C LEU A 94 -9.76 0.87 2.41
N VAL A 95 -8.42 0.83 2.37
CA VAL A 95 -7.55 1.32 3.45
C VAL A 95 -7.01 2.70 3.12
N HIS A 96 -6.55 2.90 1.88
CA HIS A 96 -6.00 4.18 1.42
C HIS A 96 -6.93 4.87 0.43
N GLY A 97 -7.67 4.10 -0.37
CA GLY A 97 -8.70 4.66 -1.22
C GLY A 97 -9.84 5.24 -0.40
N LYS A 98 -10.39 6.34 -0.90
CA LYS A 98 -11.52 7.05 -0.29
C LYS A 98 -12.85 6.73 -0.99
N ASP A 99 -12.90 5.62 -1.71
CA ASP A 99 -14.11 5.20 -2.40
C ASP A 99 -15.20 4.86 -1.38
N ASP A 100 -16.43 5.32 -1.66
CA ASP A 100 -17.60 4.97 -0.87
C ASP A 100 -18.09 3.58 -1.28
N VAL A 101 -18.13 2.66 -0.31
CA VAL A 101 -18.55 1.25 -0.53
C VAL A 101 -19.97 1.15 -1.07
N ALA A 102 -20.89 1.97 -0.57
CA ALA A 102 -22.28 1.94 -1.00
C ALA A 102 -22.41 2.46 -2.45
N GLU A 103 -21.61 3.46 -2.81
CA GLU A 103 -21.55 3.98 -4.18
C GLU A 103 -20.92 2.96 -5.15
N LEU A 104 -19.81 2.33 -4.75
CA LEU A 104 -19.22 1.24 -5.52
C LEU A 104 -20.24 0.11 -5.74
N HIS A 105 -20.94 -0.33 -4.69
CA HIS A 105 -21.95 -1.38 -4.80
C HIS A 105 -23.04 -1.06 -5.82
N LYS A 106 -23.49 0.20 -5.87
CA LYS A 106 -24.53 0.68 -6.81
C LYS A 106 -24.03 0.80 -8.24
N ARG A 107 -22.80 1.29 -8.45
CA ARG A 107 -22.26 1.58 -9.78
C ARG A 107 -21.63 0.37 -10.47
N LEU A 108 -21.15 -0.61 -9.70
CA LEU A 108 -20.59 -1.84 -10.26
C LEU A 108 -21.70 -2.73 -10.82
N PRO A 109 -21.47 -3.45 -11.93
CA PRO A 109 -22.40 -4.46 -12.43
C PRO A 109 -22.82 -5.44 -11.34
N SER A 110 -24.10 -5.83 -11.32
CA SER A 110 -24.70 -6.59 -10.21
C SER A 110 -24.13 -8.00 -10.05
N ASP A 111 -23.65 -8.57 -11.15
CA ASP A 111 -23.04 -9.91 -11.24
C ASP A 111 -21.54 -9.91 -10.94
N TRP A 112 -20.91 -8.73 -10.78
CA TRP A 112 -19.50 -8.66 -10.44
C TRP A 112 -19.21 -9.09 -9.01
N LEU A 113 -18.09 -9.76 -8.82
CA LEU A 113 -17.48 -9.93 -7.52
C LEU A 113 -16.81 -8.62 -7.08
N LEU A 114 -17.04 -8.18 -5.84
CA LEU A 114 -16.25 -7.13 -5.21
C LEU A 114 -15.24 -7.75 -4.24
N SER A 115 -13.96 -7.51 -4.47
CA SER A 115 -12.91 -7.84 -3.52
C SER A 115 -12.56 -6.58 -2.71
N ALA A 116 -12.96 -6.56 -1.45
CA ALA A 116 -12.77 -5.45 -0.53
C ALA A 116 -11.41 -5.55 0.17
N GLY A 117 -10.47 -4.70 -0.25
CA GLY A 117 -9.14 -4.56 0.34
C GLY A 117 -9.18 -3.83 1.69
N LEU A 118 -9.50 -4.55 2.76
CA LEU A 118 -9.75 -4.00 4.10
C LEU A 118 -8.53 -4.05 5.05
N ILE A 119 -7.60 -4.97 4.80
CA ILE A 119 -6.43 -5.20 5.66
C ILE A 119 -5.19 -4.56 5.05
N ASN A 120 -4.57 -3.60 5.75
CA ASN A 120 -3.46 -2.81 5.21
C ASN A 120 -2.25 -3.69 4.85
N GLY A 121 -1.89 -3.78 3.57
CA GLY A 121 -0.72 -4.53 3.12
C GLY A 121 0.62 -3.77 3.20
N ARG A 122 0.59 -2.45 3.38
CA ARG A 122 1.76 -1.54 3.39
C ARG A 122 2.23 -1.11 4.78
N ASN A 123 1.50 -1.46 5.84
CA ASN A 123 1.82 -1.01 7.19
C ASN A 123 1.63 -2.12 8.22
N VAL A 124 2.36 -2.02 9.32
CA VAL A 124 2.46 -3.05 10.36
C VAL A 124 1.42 -2.91 11.46
N TRP A 125 0.56 -1.91 11.40
CA TRP A 125 -0.50 -1.77 12.39
C TRP A 125 -1.51 -2.90 12.29
N ARG A 126 -1.91 -3.41 13.45
CA ARG A 126 -3.08 -4.27 13.62
C ARG A 126 -4.32 -3.53 13.13
N ALA A 127 -5.16 -4.22 12.37
CA ALA A 127 -6.42 -3.67 11.89
C ALA A 127 -7.46 -3.58 13.02
N ASP A 128 -8.24 -2.49 13.03
CA ASP A 128 -9.49 -2.41 13.79
C ASP A 128 -10.57 -3.17 13.01
N LEU A 129 -10.73 -4.45 13.29
CA LEU A 129 -11.66 -5.31 12.55
C LEU A 129 -13.11 -4.97 12.84
N THR A 130 -13.42 -4.40 14.00
CA THR A 130 -14.77 -3.88 14.29
C THR A 130 -15.13 -2.75 13.33
N GLU A 131 -14.19 -1.82 13.09
CA GLU A 131 -14.36 -0.75 12.10
C GLU A 131 -14.49 -1.31 10.68
N LYS A 132 -13.63 -2.26 10.29
CA LYS A 132 -13.67 -2.87 8.94
C LYS A 132 -14.92 -3.71 8.68
N TYR A 133 -15.43 -4.41 9.69
CA TYR A 133 -16.71 -5.10 9.60
C TYR A 133 -17.86 -4.11 9.38
N ALA A 134 -17.91 -3.03 10.18
CA ALA A 134 -18.94 -2.01 10.04
C ALA A 134 -18.92 -1.32 8.67
N GLN A 135 -17.74 -1.14 8.07
CA GLN A 135 -17.56 -0.54 6.76
C GLN A 135 -18.22 -1.35 5.62
N ILE A 136 -18.27 -2.69 5.71
CA ILE A 136 -18.67 -3.57 4.59
C ILE A 136 -19.94 -4.39 4.85
N LYS A 137 -20.36 -4.54 6.11
CA LYS A 137 -21.47 -5.44 6.49
C LYS A 137 -22.78 -5.20 5.72
N ASP A 138 -23.06 -3.96 5.34
CA ASP A 138 -24.34 -3.58 4.75
C ASP A 138 -24.50 -4.09 3.30
N ILE A 139 -23.43 -4.53 2.65
CA ILE A 139 -23.46 -5.12 1.30
C ILE A 139 -23.31 -6.65 1.31
N VAL A 140 -23.11 -7.26 2.48
CA VAL A 140 -23.04 -8.72 2.61
C VAL A 140 -24.38 -9.34 2.22
N GLY A 141 -24.34 -10.38 1.40
CA GLY A 141 -25.53 -11.06 0.88
C GLY A 141 -26.27 -10.30 -0.24
N LYS A 142 -25.87 -9.06 -0.56
CA LYS A 142 -26.41 -8.28 -1.69
C LYS A 142 -25.57 -8.40 -2.96
N ARG A 143 -24.34 -8.87 -2.83
CA ARG A 143 -23.32 -9.02 -3.87
C ARG A 143 -22.32 -10.09 -3.44
N ASP A 144 -21.72 -10.77 -4.41
CA ASP A 144 -20.56 -11.63 -4.16
C ASP A 144 -19.37 -10.79 -3.66
N LEU A 145 -18.95 -11.06 -2.42
CA LEU A 145 -17.97 -10.26 -1.71
C LEU A 145 -16.81 -11.13 -1.22
N TRP A 146 -15.59 -10.70 -1.52
CA TRP A 146 -14.37 -11.23 -0.90
C TRP A 146 -13.76 -10.18 0.04
N VAL A 147 -13.30 -10.60 1.21
CA VAL A 147 -12.40 -9.79 2.04
C VAL A 147 -10.96 -10.07 1.62
N ALA A 148 -10.17 -9.02 1.48
CA ALA A 148 -8.81 -9.09 0.98
C ALA A 148 -7.88 -8.11 1.72
N SER A 149 -6.58 -8.30 1.58
CA SER A 149 -5.62 -7.25 1.92
C SER A 149 -5.73 -6.12 0.90
N SER A 150 -5.45 -4.88 1.31
CA SER A 150 -5.54 -3.68 0.48
C SER A 150 -4.60 -3.69 -0.74
N CYS A 151 -3.54 -4.49 -0.66
CA CYS A 151 -2.57 -4.76 -1.70
C CYS A 151 -1.81 -6.05 -1.31
N SER A 152 -0.79 -6.41 -2.08
CA SER A 152 0.13 -7.49 -1.69
C SER A 152 0.75 -7.29 -0.30
N LEU A 153 0.87 -8.37 0.47
CA LEU A 153 1.58 -8.38 1.76
C LEU A 153 3.11 -8.35 1.60
N LEU A 154 3.64 -8.27 0.37
CA LEU A 154 5.06 -8.06 0.07
C LEU A 154 5.66 -6.86 0.82
N HIS A 155 4.84 -5.85 1.13
CA HIS A 155 5.25 -4.63 1.81
C HIS A 155 5.23 -4.73 3.35
N SER A 156 4.92 -5.91 3.89
CA SER A 156 4.90 -6.18 5.33
C SER A 156 6.02 -7.15 5.72
N PRO A 157 6.61 -7.05 6.92
CA PRO A 157 7.43 -8.12 7.46
C PRO A 157 6.59 -9.40 7.62
N ILE A 158 7.26 -10.55 7.78
CA ILE A 158 6.60 -11.86 7.68
C ILE A 158 5.80 -12.20 8.94
N ASP A 159 6.47 -12.28 10.09
CA ASP A 159 5.87 -12.79 11.33
C ASP A 159 6.26 -11.97 12.54
N LEU A 160 5.27 -11.43 13.26
CA LEU A 160 5.49 -10.67 14.49
C LEU A 160 5.92 -11.56 15.65
N SER A 161 5.63 -12.86 15.61
CA SER A 161 5.89 -13.78 16.74
C SER A 161 7.38 -13.82 17.09
N VAL A 162 8.26 -13.73 16.09
CA VAL A 162 9.73 -13.81 16.23
C VAL A 162 10.38 -12.52 16.77
N GLU A 163 9.61 -11.44 16.93
CA GLU A 163 10.11 -10.21 17.54
C GLU A 163 10.32 -10.38 19.05
N THR A 164 11.58 -10.32 19.48
CA THR A 164 12.01 -10.57 20.89
C THR A 164 12.28 -9.29 21.68
N ARG A 165 12.37 -8.13 21.01
CA ARG A 165 12.78 -6.86 21.64
C ARG A 165 11.66 -5.83 21.79
N LEU A 166 10.45 -6.17 21.34
CA LEU A 166 9.28 -5.32 21.52
C LEU A 166 8.62 -5.66 22.87
N ASP A 167 8.29 -4.63 23.65
CA ASP A 167 7.46 -4.83 24.83
C ASP A 167 6.04 -5.27 24.44
N ALA A 168 5.34 -5.92 25.36
CA ALA A 168 4.06 -6.56 25.08
C ALA A 168 2.97 -5.57 24.62
N GLU A 169 2.96 -4.36 25.17
CA GLU A 169 1.99 -3.32 24.79
C GLU A 169 2.20 -2.91 23.33
N VAL A 170 3.43 -2.54 22.95
CA VAL A 170 3.73 -2.14 21.56
C VAL A 170 3.55 -3.30 20.59
N LYS A 171 3.99 -4.51 20.96
CA LYS A 171 3.79 -5.72 20.14
C LYS A 171 2.30 -5.97 19.90
N SER A 172 1.43 -5.71 20.86
CA SER A 172 -0.02 -5.89 20.70
C SER A 172 -0.64 -4.98 19.63
N TRP A 173 -0.01 -3.85 19.30
CA TRP A 173 -0.52 -2.92 18.29
C TRP A 173 -0.18 -3.30 16.85
N PHE A 174 0.65 -4.33 16.66
CA PHE A 174 1.14 -4.73 15.35
C PHE A 174 0.50 -6.02 14.83
N ALA A 175 0.49 -6.13 13.51
CA ALA A 175 0.20 -7.33 12.73
C ALA A 175 1.13 -7.34 11.51
N PHE A 176 1.94 -8.38 11.37
CA PHE A 176 2.77 -8.64 10.19
C PHE A 176 2.00 -9.55 9.22
N ALA A 177 2.61 -10.02 8.13
CA ALA A 177 1.89 -10.75 7.07
C ALA A 177 1.10 -11.96 7.59
N LEU A 178 1.67 -12.79 8.47
CA LEU A 178 0.94 -13.93 9.04
C LEU A 178 -0.25 -13.50 9.91
N GLN A 179 -0.09 -12.46 10.72
CA GLN A 179 -1.19 -11.93 11.53
C GLN A 179 -2.28 -11.28 10.66
N LYS A 180 -1.91 -10.66 9.53
CA LYS A 180 -2.86 -10.11 8.55
C LYS A 180 -3.68 -11.20 7.85
N CYS A 181 -3.09 -12.37 7.59
CA CYS A 181 -3.86 -13.53 7.12
C CYS A 181 -4.90 -13.99 8.16
N HIS A 182 -4.56 -13.93 9.45
CA HIS A 182 -5.50 -14.21 10.52
C HIS A 182 -6.61 -13.15 10.61
N GLU A 183 -6.28 -11.86 10.45
CA GLU A 183 -7.27 -10.77 10.37
C GLU A 183 -8.31 -11.00 9.27
N LEU A 184 -7.88 -11.47 8.09
CA LEU A 184 -8.78 -11.83 6.99
C LEU A 184 -9.70 -13.00 7.35
N ALA A 185 -9.18 -14.02 8.03
CA ALA A 185 -9.98 -15.16 8.48
C ALA A 185 -11.05 -14.72 9.50
N LEU A 186 -10.68 -13.90 10.48
CA LEU A 186 -11.61 -13.36 11.47
C LEU A 186 -12.72 -12.53 10.83
N LEU A 187 -12.38 -11.63 9.89
CA LEU A 187 -13.36 -10.84 9.15
C LEU A 187 -14.30 -11.72 8.33
N ARG A 188 -13.76 -12.69 7.59
CA ARG A 188 -14.56 -13.65 6.82
C ARG A 188 -15.57 -14.36 7.72
N ASP A 189 -15.12 -14.90 8.85
CA ASP A 189 -15.97 -15.68 9.74
C ASP A 189 -17.08 -14.83 10.36
N ALA A 190 -16.74 -13.62 10.80
CA ALA A 190 -17.72 -12.67 11.33
C ALA A 190 -18.75 -12.23 10.28
N LEU A 191 -18.32 -11.94 9.05
CA LEU A 191 -19.24 -11.51 7.97
C LEU A 191 -20.20 -12.63 7.54
N ASN A 192 -19.77 -13.89 7.62
CA ASN A 192 -20.61 -15.04 7.28
C ASN A 192 -21.54 -15.46 8.42
N SER A 193 -21.12 -15.32 9.68
CA SER A 193 -21.88 -15.79 10.86
C SER A 193 -22.69 -14.70 11.56
N GLY A 194 -22.28 -13.44 11.42
CA GLY A 194 -22.76 -12.31 12.22
C GLY A 194 -22.16 -12.23 13.63
N ASP A 195 -21.31 -13.18 14.05
CA ASP A 195 -20.63 -13.15 15.35
C ASP A 195 -19.39 -12.23 15.29
N THR A 196 -19.44 -11.14 16.05
CA THR A 196 -18.38 -10.12 16.09
C THR A 196 -17.50 -10.19 17.34
N ALA A 197 -17.68 -11.19 18.22
CA ALA A 197 -16.95 -11.26 19.49
C ALA A 197 -15.43 -11.30 19.29
N ALA A 198 -14.95 -12.14 18.37
CA ALA A 198 -13.54 -12.25 18.03
C ALA A 198 -12.97 -10.96 17.40
N LEU A 199 -13.79 -10.20 16.67
CA LEU A 199 -13.37 -8.91 16.11
C LEU A 199 -13.12 -7.87 17.21
N ALA A 200 -14.00 -7.82 18.21
CA ALA A 200 -13.87 -6.92 19.35
C ALA A 200 -12.61 -7.24 20.17
N GLU A 201 -12.36 -8.52 20.44
CA GLU A 201 -11.15 -8.97 21.13
C GLU A 201 -9.89 -8.60 20.34
N TRP A 202 -9.86 -8.90 19.03
CA TRP A 202 -8.73 -8.58 18.19
C TRP A 202 -8.46 -7.07 18.12
N SER A 203 -9.50 -6.24 18.05
CA SER A 203 -9.41 -4.79 17.87
C SER A 203 -9.10 -4.03 19.17
N ALA A 204 -9.32 -4.63 20.34
CA ALA A 204 -9.13 -3.95 21.63
C ALA A 204 -7.75 -3.28 21.81
N PRO A 205 -6.61 -3.89 21.42
CA PRO A 205 -5.31 -3.25 21.56
C PRO A 205 -5.14 -1.98 20.72
N ILE A 206 -5.63 -1.98 19.47
CA ILE A 206 -5.48 -0.81 18.58
C ILE A 206 -6.44 0.32 18.97
N GLN A 207 -7.61 -0.02 19.52
CA GLN A 207 -8.52 0.95 20.11
C GLN A 207 -7.93 1.56 21.39
N ALA A 208 -7.37 0.74 22.29
CA ALA A 208 -6.69 1.22 23.50
C ALA A 208 -5.49 2.13 23.19
N ARG A 209 -4.74 1.84 22.11
CA ARG A 209 -3.64 2.70 21.63
C ARG A 209 -4.06 4.15 21.45
N ARG A 210 -5.30 4.43 21.03
CA ARG A 210 -5.83 5.80 20.82
C ARG A 210 -5.77 6.67 22.09
N HIS A 211 -5.66 6.05 23.26
CA HIS A 211 -5.57 6.73 24.56
C HIS A 211 -4.21 6.53 25.27
N SER A 212 -3.24 5.84 24.64
CA SER A 212 -1.94 5.57 25.26
C SER A 212 -1.09 6.84 25.37
N THR A 213 -0.45 7.04 26.52
CA THR A 213 0.53 8.12 26.73
C THR A 213 1.78 7.97 25.87
N ARG A 214 2.01 6.80 25.25
CA ARG A 214 3.11 6.61 24.29
C ARG A 214 2.85 7.28 22.94
N VAL A 215 1.59 7.54 22.58
CA VAL A 215 1.22 8.22 21.33
C VAL A 215 0.78 9.67 21.54
N HIS A 216 0.51 10.06 22.80
CA HIS A 216 0.17 11.44 23.19
C HIS A 216 1.31 12.06 23.99
N ASN A 217 1.91 13.12 23.44
CA ASN A 217 2.97 13.86 24.11
C ASN A 217 2.62 15.36 24.15
N PRO A 218 2.15 15.87 25.31
CA PRO A 218 1.72 17.26 25.44
C PRO A 218 2.79 18.29 25.08
N ALA A 219 4.07 17.97 25.30
CA ALA A 219 5.16 18.87 24.94
C ALA A 219 5.36 18.95 23.41
N VAL A 220 5.17 17.83 22.70
CA VAL A 220 5.22 17.81 21.22
C VAL A 220 4.02 18.53 20.65
N GLU A 221 2.82 18.28 21.16
CA GLU A 221 1.59 18.99 20.74
C GLU A 221 1.73 20.49 20.90
N LYS A 222 2.17 20.95 22.08
CA LYS A 222 2.42 22.37 22.35
C LYS A 222 3.44 22.97 21.38
N ARG A 223 4.50 22.22 21.04
CA ARG A 223 5.52 22.69 20.10
C ARG A 223 4.98 22.78 18.67
N LEU A 224 4.20 21.81 18.22
CA LEU A 224 3.59 21.82 16.89
C LEU A 224 2.60 22.98 16.75
N ALA A 225 1.80 23.25 17.78
CA ALA A 225 0.86 24.36 17.80
C ALA A 225 1.53 25.74 17.74
N ALA A 226 2.81 25.84 18.14
CA ALA A 226 3.57 27.08 18.12
C ALA A 226 4.32 27.34 16.80
N ILE A 227 4.23 26.44 15.81
CA ILE A 227 4.90 26.62 14.51
C ILE A 227 4.33 27.83 13.77
N THR A 228 5.21 28.72 13.34
CA THR A 228 4.92 29.89 12.52
C THR A 228 5.53 29.76 11.12
N ALA A 229 5.09 30.60 10.18
CA ALA A 229 5.69 30.62 8.84
C ALA A 229 7.20 30.90 8.88
N GLN A 230 7.66 31.72 9.84
CA GLN A 230 9.05 32.10 9.99
C GLN A 230 9.97 30.91 10.35
N ASP A 231 9.46 29.87 11.02
CA ASP A 231 10.23 28.68 11.40
C ASP A 231 10.70 27.87 10.17
N SER A 232 10.01 28.03 9.04
CA SER A 232 10.38 27.42 7.76
C SER A 232 11.28 28.32 6.88
N GLN A 233 11.56 29.55 7.33
CA GLN A 233 12.30 30.55 6.57
C GLN A 233 13.69 30.80 7.15
N ARG A 234 14.67 30.97 6.27
CA ARG A 234 16.01 31.43 6.66
C ARG A 234 15.95 32.92 7.00
N ALA A 235 16.76 33.36 7.96
CA ALA A 235 16.83 34.76 8.38
C ALA A 235 17.21 35.77 7.27
N ASN A 236 17.88 35.31 6.21
CA ASN A 236 18.31 36.14 5.09
C ASN A 236 18.10 35.38 3.78
N VAL A 237 17.91 36.08 2.67
CA VAL A 237 17.81 35.53 1.31
C VAL A 237 19.12 34.90 0.82
N TYR A 238 19.08 34.17 -0.29
CA TYR A 238 20.23 33.40 -0.76
C TYR A 238 21.45 34.27 -1.05
N GLU A 239 21.26 35.44 -1.67
CA GLU A 239 22.33 36.35 -2.10
C GLU A 239 23.20 36.77 -0.90
N VAL A 240 22.57 37.21 0.19
CA VAL A 240 23.25 37.62 1.43
C VAL A 240 23.98 36.43 2.08
N ARG A 241 23.35 35.25 2.11
CA ARG A 241 23.96 34.05 2.69
C ARG A 241 25.15 33.57 1.86
N ALA A 242 25.06 33.64 0.54
CA ALA A 242 26.08 33.18 -0.39
C ALA A 242 27.37 34.01 -0.26
N GLU A 243 27.27 35.32 -0.03
CA GLU A 243 28.42 36.18 0.29
C GLU A 243 29.12 35.75 1.58
N ALA A 244 28.36 35.60 2.67
CA ALA A 244 28.91 35.14 3.95
C ALA A 244 29.54 33.74 3.86
N GLN A 245 28.92 32.83 3.10
CA GLN A 245 29.43 31.47 2.87
C GLN A 245 30.72 31.49 2.03
N ARG A 246 30.78 32.31 0.97
CA ARG A 246 31.99 32.46 0.14
C ARG A 246 33.17 33.01 0.95
N ALA A 247 32.93 34.04 1.77
CA ALA A 247 33.93 34.61 2.65
C ALA A 247 34.46 33.59 3.68
N ARG A 248 33.57 32.76 4.24
CA ARG A 248 33.93 31.72 5.22
C ARG A 248 34.69 30.55 4.62
N PHE A 249 34.14 29.92 3.57
CA PHE A 249 34.62 28.64 3.09
C PHE A 249 35.68 28.75 2.00
N LYS A 250 35.77 29.90 1.31
CA LYS A 250 36.76 30.17 0.25
C LYS A 250 36.89 29.02 -0.77
N LEU A 251 35.74 28.43 -1.13
CA LEU A 251 35.68 27.33 -2.07
C LEU A 251 36.12 27.81 -3.47
N PRO A 252 36.79 26.93 -4.27
CA PRO A 252 37.11 27.25 -5.65
C PRO A 252 35.82 27.35 -6.49
N ALA A 253 35.93 27.81 -7.73
CA ALA A 253 34.80 27.92 -8.66
C ALA A 253 34.07 26.57 -8.87
N TRP A 254 34.81 25.46 -8.81
CA TRP A 254 34.30 24.10 -8.99
C TRP A 254 34.60 23.28 -7.74
N PRO A 255 33.88 23.52 -6.62
CA PRO A 255 34.10 22.74 -5.41
C PRO A 255 33.65 21.30 -5.63
N THR A 256 34.55 20.36 -5.41
CA THR A 256 34.24 18.94 -5.44
C THR A 256 33.82 18.48 -4.06
N THR A 257 32.69 17.78 -3.98
CA THR A 257 32.21 17.11 -2.78
C THR A 257 31.65 15.75 -3.16
N THR A 258 31.47 14.86 -2.18
CA THR A 258 30.63 13.67 -2.33
C THR A 258 29.25 13.93 -1.69
N ILE A 259 28.30 13.02 -1.88
CA ILE A 259 26.93 13.14 -1.32
C ILE A 259 26.83 12.49 0.07
N GLY A 260 27.84 11.72 0.51
CA GLY A 260 27.78 11.04 1.81
C GLY A 260 28.65 9.78 1.89
N SER A 261 27.99 8.64 2.04
CA SER A 261 28.60 7.35 2.42
C SER A 261 29.77 6.91 1.54
N PHE A 262 30.85 6.47 2.18
CA PHE A 262 31.95 5.73 1.57
C PHE A 262 31.70 4.20 1.65
N PRO A 263 32.47 3.37 0.92
CA PRO A 263 32.30 1.91 0.95
C PRO A 263 32.30 1.33 2.37
N GLN A 264 31.26 0.55 2.68
CA GLN A 264 31.14 -0.14 3.96
C GLN A 264 31.89 -1.48 3.91
N THR A 265 33.19 -1.44 4.22
CA THR A 265 34.10 -2.60 4.24
C THR A 265 33.67 -3.69 5.22
N THR A 266 34.12 -4.92 5.01
CA THR A 266 33.86 -6.07 5.89
C THR A 266 34.29 -5.79 7.33
N GLU A 267 35.43 -5.14 7.53
CA GLU A 267 36.01 -4.79 8.82
C GLU A 267 35.07 -3.88 9.62
N ILE A 268 34.54 -2.83 8.98
CA ILE A 268 33.53 -1.93 9.57
C ILE A 268 32.24 -2.71 9.93
N ARG A 269 31.81 -3.65 9.09
CA ARG A 269 30.62 -4.48 9.36
C ARG A 269 30.85 -5.39 10.57
N THR A 270 32.02 -6.01 10.67
CA THR A 270 32.44 -6.86 11.79
C THR A 270 32.55 -6.06 13.07
N LEU A 271 33.24 -4.92 13.06
CA LEU A 271 33.37 -4.03 14.21
C LEU A 271 32.00 -3.59 14.74
N ARG A 272 31.07 -3.23 13.82
CA ARG A 272 29.70 -2.85 14.18
C ARG A 272 28.91 -4.04 14.77
N LEU A 273 29.11 -5.24 14.24
CA LEU A 273 28.48 -6.45 14.77
C LEU A 273 29.00 -6.76 16.18
N ASP A 274 30.31 -6.73 16.37
CA ASP A 274 30.96 -7.01 17.65
C ASP A 274 30.58 -5.99 18.71
N PHE A 275 30.54 -4.70 18.36
CA PHE A 275 30.02 -3.66 19.26
C PHE A 275 28.56 -3.91 19.64
N LYS A 276 27.69 -4.26 18.67
CA LYS A 276 26.27 -4.58 18.95
C LYS A 276 26.09 -5.85 19.79
N LYS A 277 27.02 -6.81 19.70
CA LYS A 277 27.05 -8.03 20.52
C LYS A 277 27.70 -7.83 21.89
N GLY A 278 28.32 -6.67 22.15
CA GLY A 278 29.07 -6.41 23.38
C GLY A 278 30.46 -7.03 23.42
N ASN A 279 30.95 -7.57 22.30
CA ASN A 279 32.31 -8.10 22.16
C ASN A 279 33.38 -6.98 22.16
N LEU A 280 32.97 -5.73 21.94
CA LEU A 280 33.81 -4.55 21.97
C LEU A 280 33.19 -3.49 22.90
N ARG A 281 34.04 -2.82 23.67
CA ARG A 281 33.63 -1.69 24.54
C ARG A 281 33.86 -0.36 23.83
N ARG A 282 33.04 0.62 24.19
CA ARG A 282 33.30 2.02 23.82
C ARG A 282 34.54 2.48 24.60
N GLN A 283 35.52 3.05 23.91
CA GLN A 283 36.57 3.84 24.56
C GLN A 283 36.01 5.16 25.06
#